data_AF-A0A3M1RNL7-F1
#
_entry.id   AF-A0A3M1RNL7-F1
#
_cell.length_a   1.000
_cell.length_b   1.000
_cell.length_c   1.000
_cell.angle_alpha   90.00
_cell.angle_beta   90.00
_cell.angle_gamma   90.00
#
_symmetry.space_group_name_H-M   'P 1'
#
loop_
_entity.id
_entity.type
_entity.pdbx_description
1 polymer ?
#
loop_
_entity_poly.entity_id
_entity_poly.type
_entity_poly.pdbx_seq_one_letter_code
_entity_poly.pdbx_strand_id
1 'polypeptide(L)'
;MARYQAVLIDRPEGWQPNSFDDVPYHPGPPGEVLDEGEAFFDVLHTAIEHNRCAIDEGNKNWAIVVDPEGEGQLLAHGRVCTPLRYQIASIWWPSGWEPQSPLDVPNCVCREQNAIQDKPLNYEQAVATMEGLNRQAIDRAGAYWYVIVAAENEPISRKVTFEPPCLQTTVEVRRLHIAEPASGGGRGNCEHCPARSVDCPAVPEAG
;
A
#
# COMPACT_ATOMS: atom_id res chain seq x y z
N MET A 1 9.42 12.81 -7.08
CA MET A 1 8.60 11.65 -6.67
C MET A 1 9.24 11.07 -5.42
N ALA A 2 8.49 10.40 -4.56
CA ALA A 2 9.10 9.83 -3.35
C ALA A 2 9.98 8.64 -3.71
N ARG A 3 11.17 8.59 -3.11
CA ARG A 3 12.10 7.45 -3.20
C ARG A 3 11.86 6.56 -1.99
N TYR A 4 11.89 5.26 -2.18
CA TYR A 4 11.77 4.27 -1.11
C TYR A 4 13.05 3.48 -1.00
N GLN A 5 13.36 3.03 0.22
CA GLN A 5 14.49 2.17 0.52
C GLN A 5 14.02 0.97 1.34
N ALA A 6 14.48 -0.22 0.97
CA ALA A 6 14.42 -1.38 1.84
C ALA A 6 15.69 -1.38 2.68
N VAL A 7 15.55 -1.14 3.99
CA VAL A 7 16.69 -1.03 4.92
C VAL A 7 16.66 -2.16 5.94
N LEU A 8 17.83 -2.68 6.28
CA LEU A 8 17.98 -3.68 7.32
C LEU A 8 17.96 -3.02 8.69
N ILE A 9 17.27 -3.65 9.64
CA ILE A 9 17.34 -3.34 11.06
C ILE A 9 17.68 -4.61 11.84
N ASP A 10 18.21 -4.46 13.04
CA ASP A 10 18.33 -5.57 13.98
C ASP A 10 16.94 -6.02 14.42
N ARG A 11 16.64 -7.31 14.22
CA ARG A 11 15.42 -7.94 14.68
C ARG A 11 15.46 -8.07 16.21
N PRO A 12 14.51 -7.47 16.96
CA PRO A 12 14.52 -7.57 18.41
C PRO A 12 14.38 -9.02 18.89
N GLU A 13 15.11 -9.36 19.95
CA GLU A 13 15.06 -10.70 20.54
C GLU A 13 13.64 -11.04 21.02
N GLY A 14 13.14 -12.22 20.65
CA GLY A 14 11.80 -12.68 21.01
C GLY A 14 10.65 -12.03 20.22
N TRP A 15 10.91 -11.07 19.33
CA TRP A 15 9.87 -10.49 18.47
C TRP A 15 9.44 -11.47 17.37
N GLN A 16 8.13 -11.71 17.28
CA GLN A 16 7.50 -12.55 16.28
C GLN A 16 6.64 -11.67 15.36
N PRO A 17 7.08 -11.42 14.11
CA PRO A 17 6.32 -10.62 13.16
C PRO A 17 5.03 -11.35 12.77
N ASN A 18 3.94 -10.60 12.58
CA ASN A 18 2.67 -11.16 12.11
C ASN A 18 2.65 -11.35 10.58
N SER A 19 3.49 -10.61 9.87
CA SER A 19 3.65 -10.64 8.42
C SER A 19 5.10 -10.31 8.03
N PHE A 20 5.48 -10.60 6.78
CA PHE A 20 6.84 -10.34 6.29
C PHE A 20 7.13 -8.87 6.02
N ASP A 21 6.14 -7.97 6.11
CA ASP A 21 6.30 -6.53 6.08
C ASP A 21 6.12 -5.88 7.48
N ASP A 22 5.97 -6.68 8.54
CA ASP A 22 5.78 -6.17 9.89
C ASP A 22 6.99 -5.37 10.36
N VAL A 23 6.77 -4.41 11.27
CA VAL A 23 7.81 -3.56 11.82
C VAL A 23 7.71 -3.57 13.34
N PRO A 24 8.82 -3.82 14.07
CA PRO A 24 8.79 -3.78 15.53
C PRO A 24 8.39 -2.37 16.02
N TYR A 25 7.72 -2.29 17.16
CA TYR A 25 7.24 -1.02 17.71
C TYR A 25 8.36 0.02 17.97
N HIS A 26 9.57 -0.47 18.23
CA HIS A 26 10.78 0.32 18.34
C HIS A 26 11.84 -0.29 17.43
N PRO A 27 11.86 0.09 16.13
CA PRO A 27 12.89 -0.40 15.24
C PRO A 27 14.26 0.10 15.69
N GLY A 28 15.26 -0.76 15.56
CA GLY A 28 16.65 -0.38 15.75
C GLY A 28 17.10 0.66 14.71
N PRO A 29 18.33 1.19 14.83
CA PRO A 29 18.87 2.08 13.81
C PRO A 29 18.90 1.39 12.44
N PRO A 30 18.62 2.11 11.34
CA PRO A 30 18.71 1.55 10.00
C PRO A 30 20.18 1.25 9.68
N GLY A 31 20.43 0.05 9.17
CA GLY A 31 21.72 -0.45 8.73
C GLY A 31 21.87 -0.34 7.22
N GLU A 32 22.22 -1.47 6.58
CA GLU A 32 22.44 -1.54 5.14
C GLU A 32 21.14 -1.36 4.32
N VAL A 33 21.24 -0.67 3.19
CA VAL A 33 20.17 -0.56 2.20
C VAL A 33 20.24 -1.78 1.28
N LEU A 34 19.21 -2.62 1.29
CA LEU A 34 19.09 -3.77 0.39
C LEU A 34 18.74 -3.35 -1.03
N ASP A 35 17.85 -2.37 -1.14
CA ASP A 35 17.27 -1.94 -2.42
C ASP A 35 16.71 -0.52 -2.31
N GLU A 36 16.59 0.15 -3.46
CA GLU A 36 16.04 1.49 -3.55
C GLU A 36 15.35 1.76 -4.89
N GLY A 37 14.26 2.52 -4.85
CA GLY A 37 13.51 2.84 -6.06
C GLY A 37 12.32 3.75 -5.83
N GLU A 38 11.72 4.22 -6.92
CA GLU A 38 10.49 5.03 -6.89
C GLU A 38 9.22 4.13 -6.87
N ALA A 39 9.33 2.91 -7.38
CA ALA A 39 8.26 1.92 -7.38
C ALA A 39 8.17 1.24 -6.00
N PHE A 40 7.23 1.71 -5.18
CA PHE A 40 7.05 1.24 -3.81
C PHE A 40 6.93 -0.29 -3.69
N PHE A 41 6.10 -0.93 -4.53
CA PHE A 41 5.87 -2.37 -4.45
C PHE A 41 7.07 -3.21 -4.85
N ASP A 42 7.95 -2.70 -5.72
CA ASP A 42 9.18 -3.41 -6.09
C ASP A 42 10.13 -3.46 -4.88
N VAL A 43 10.34 -2.31 -4.23
CA VAL A 43 11.16 -2.21 -3.00
C VAL A 43 10.56 -3.04 -1.86
N LEU A 44 9.24 -3.02 -1.71
CA LEU A 44 8.53 -3.85 -0.73
C LEU A 44 8.71 -5.34 -1.00
N HIS A 45 8.63 -5.77 -2.26
CA HIS A 45 8.82 -7.15 -2.64
C HIS A 45 10.22 -7.63 -2.25
N THR A 46 11.25 -6.83 -2.52
CA THR A 46 12.63 -7.13 -2.09
C THR A 46 12.73 -7.29 -0.58
N ALA A 47 12.11 -6.41 0.20
CA ALA A 47 12.09 -6.51 1.67
C ALA A 47 11.38 -7.78 2.16
N ILE A 48 10.20 -8.09 1.60
CA ILE A 48 9.42 -9.29 1.96
C ILE A 48 10.19 -10.58 1.64
N GLU A 49 10.79 -10.67 0.45
CA GLU A 49 11.58 -11.85 0.06
C GLU A 49 12.81 -12.02 0.96
N HIS A 50 13.51 -10.92 1.31
CA HIS A 50 14.59 -10.98 2.30
C HIS A 50 14.09 -11.52 3.64
N ASN A 51 12.97 -10.99 4.15
CA ASN A 51 12.42 -11.38 5.44
C ASN A 51 11.95 -12.83 5.48
N ARG A 52 11.45 -13.34 4.34
CA ARG A 52 11.10 -14.76 4.18
C ARG A 52 12.33 -15.65 4.33
N CYS A 53 13.39 -15.37 3.58
CA CYS A 53 14.65 -16.12 3.67
C CYS A 53 15.31 -15.98 5.06
N ALA A 54 15.27 -14.78 5.65
CA ALA A 54 15.85 -14.49 6.95
C ALA A 54 15.24 -15.35 8.07
N ILE A 55 13.93 -15.64 8.02
CA ILE A 55 13.29 -16.53 8.99
C ILE A 55 13.79 -17.97 8.83
N ASP A 56 13.89 -18.45 7.59
CA ASP A 56 14.34 -19.83 7.32
C ASP A 56 15.82 -20.05 7.70
N GLU A 57 16.65 -19.02 7.56
CA GLU A 57 18.09 -19.06 7.86
C GLU A 57 18.44 -18.67 9.31
N GLY A 58 17.46 -18.21 10.10
CA GLY A 58 17.68 -17.71 11.46
C GLY A 58 18.51 -16.42 11.51
N ASN A 59 18.43 -15.60 10.45
CA ASN A 59 19.11 -14.33 10.37
C ASN A 59 18.52 -13.34 11.39
N LYS A 60 19.40 -12.52 11.98
CA LYS A 60 19.02 -11.49 12.96
C LYS A 60 18.62 -10.17 12.29
N ASN A 61 18.82 -10.03 11.00
CA ASN A 61 18.44 -8.83 10.27
C ASN A 61 17.00 -8.95 9.77
N TRP A 62 16.29 -7.82 9.76
CA TRP A 62 14.94 -7.69 9.24
C TRP A 62 14.86 -6.47 8.33
N ALA A 63 14.29 -6.62 7.15
CA ALA A 63 14.11 -5.56 6.18
C ALA A 63 12.80 -4.80 6.44
N ILE A 64 12.86 -3.48 6.43
CA ILE A 64 11.69 -2.59 6.49
C ILE A 64 11.75 -1.60 5.33
N VAL A 65 10.59 -1.13 4.87
CA VAL A 65 10.54 -0.11 3.81
C VAL A 65 10.37 1.28 4.43
N VAL A 66 11.23 2.21 4.01
CA VAL A 66 11.24 3.59 4.47
C VAL A 66 11.23 4.58 3.30
N ASP A 67 10.67 5.76 3.55
CA ASP A 67 10.83 6.98 2.76
C ASP A 67 11.95 7.79 3.44
N PRO A 68 13.19 7.80 2.92
CA PRO A 68 14.34 8.39 3.59
C PRO A 68 14.31 9.92 3.62
N GLU A 69 13.50 10.54 2.75
CA GLU A 69 13.29 11.99 2.72
C GLU A 69 12.11 12.42 3.60
N GLY A 70 11.29 11.46 4.05
CA GLY A 70 10.14 11.70 4.89
C GLY A 70 10.49 11.85 6.37
N GLU A 71 9.75 12.69 7.08
CA GLU A 71 9.81 12.77 8.54
C GLU A 71 8.88 11.70 9.15
N GLY A 72 9.48 10.75 9.88
CA GLY A 72 8.79 9.71 10.64
C GLY A 72 8.81 9.96 12.15
N GLN A 73 8.09 9.12 12.88
CA GLN A 73 8.10 9.04 14.35
C GLN A 73 8.89 7.82 14.84
N LEU A 74 8.93 6.74 14.05
CA LEU A 74 9.57 5.48 14.43
C LEU A 74 11.09 5.49 14.20
N LEU A 75 11.58 6.23 13.20
CA LEU A 75 13.00 6.36 12.90
C LEU A 75 13.43 7.82 12.90
N ALA A 76 14.66 8.07 13.34
CA ALA A 76 15.23 9.43 13.34
C ALA A 76 15.57 9.95 11.94
N HIS A 77 15.77 9.07 10.96
CA HIS A 77 16.31 9.39 9.63
C HIS A 77 15.45 8.80 8.51
N GLY A 78 14.13 8.94 8.62
CA GLY A 78 13.20 8.51 7.58
C GLY A 78 11.83 8.20 8.16
N ARG A 79 10.86 8.03 7.26
CA ARG A 79 9.50 7.63 7.60
C ARG A 79 9.29 6.18 7.23
N VAL A 80 8.84 5.39 8.19
CA VAL A 80 8.53 3.97 8.01
C VAL A 80 7.23 3.84 7.22
N CYS A 81 7.31 3.18 6.07
CA CYS A 81 6.16 2.96 5.19
C CYS A 81 5.39 1.67 5.53
N THR A 82 6.02 0.72 6.21
CA THR A 82 5.51 -0.63 6.53
C THR A 82 5.22 -0.82 8.03
N PRO A 83 4.39 -1.80 8.44
CA PRO A 83 3.54 -2.64 7.59
C PRO A 83 2.45 -1.83 6.89
N LEU A 84 2.00 -2.33 5.74
CA LEU A 84 0.86 -1.72 5.04
C LEU A 84 -0.47 -2.07 5.71
N ARG A 85 -1.39 -1.12 5.67
CA ARG A 85 -2.80 -1.34 6.04
C ARG A 85 -3.63 -1.46 4.78
N TYR A 86 -4.25 -2.63 4.58
CA TYR A 86 -5.03 -2.88 3.38
C TYR A 86 -6.52 -2.61 3.60
N GLN A 87 -7.18 -2.10 2.58
CA GLN A 87 -8.61 -1.91 2.53
C GLN A 87 -9.13 -2.08 1.10
N ILE A 88 -10.43 -2.29 0.96
CA ILE A 88 -11.09 -2.34 -0.34
C ILE A 88 -11.70 -0.98 -0.65
N ALA A 89 -11.37 -0.45 -1.82
CA ALA A 89 -12.05 0.71 -2.39
C ALA A 89 -12.87 0.30 -3.61
N SER A 90 -14.04 0.91 -3.76
CA SER A 90 -14.80 0.84 -5.01
C SER A 90 -14.32 1.96 -5.94
N ILE A 91 -14.22 1.64 -7.22
CA ILE A 91 -13.98 2.59 -8.29
C ILE A 91 -15.12 2.47 -9.30
N TRP A 92 -15.40 3.55 -10.02
CA TRP A 92 -16.26 3.46 -11.19
C TRP A 92 -15.63 2.56 -12.24
N TRP A 93 -16.46 1.76 -12.92
CA TRP A 93 -16.01 0.94 -14.04
C TRP A 93 -15.40 1.85 -15.12
N PRO A 94 -14.08 1.75 -15.41
CA PRO A 94 -13.47 2.66 -16.36
C PRO A 94 -14.02 2.45 -17.77
N SER A 95 -14.41 3.54 -18.44
CA SER A 95 -14.94 3.48 -19.80
C SER A 95 -13.93 2.84 -20.77
N GLY A 96 -14.37 1.83 -21.52
CA GLY A 96 -13.54 1.14 -22.52
C GLY A 96 -12.51 0.15 -21.94
N TRP A 97 -12.55 -0.08 -20.62
CA TRP A 97 -11.77 -1.10 -19.93
C TRP A 97 -12.61 -2.35 -19.71
N GLU A 98 -12.01 -3.52 -19.95
CA GLU A 98 -12.64 -4.82 -19.71
C GLU A 98 -11.72 -5.71 -18.86
N PRO A 99 -12.18 -6.21 -17.70
CA PRO A 99 -11.43 -7.17 -16.91
C PRO A 99 -11.43 -8.54 -17.60
N GLN A 100 -10.28 -9.20 -17.59
CA GLN A 100 -10.09 -10.60 -17.98
C GLN A 100 -10.08 -11.53 -16.75
N SER A 101 -9.86 -10.97 -15.56
CA SER A 101 -9.86 -11.64 -14.26
C SER A 101 -10.52 -10.75 -13.20
N PRO A 102 -11.19 -11.31 -12.17
CA PRO A 102 -11.64 -10.50 -11.01
C PRO A 102 -10.48 -9.90 -10.21
N LEU A 103 -9.25 -10.32 -10.49
CA LEU A 103 -8.03 -9.79 -9.86
C LEU A 103 -7.42 -8.64 -10.66
N ASP A 104 -8.00 -8.26 -11.80
CA ASP A 104 -7.45 -7.20 -12.62
C ASP A 104 -7.59 -5.82 -11.97
N VAL A 105 -6.56 -5.01 -12.12
CA VAL A 105 -6.50 -3.63 -11.59
C VAL A 105 -6.30 -2.67 -12.76
N PRO A 106 -7.22 -1.72 -13.01
CA PRO A 106 -7.05 -0.76 -14.09
C PRO A 106 -5.93 0.25 -13.79
N ASN A 107 -5.22 0.70 -14.82
CA ASN A 107 -4.16 1.72 -14.67
C ASN A 107 -4.69 3.12 -14.32
N CYS A 108 -5.97 3.39 -14.61
CA CYS A 108 -6.56 4.72 -14.56
C CYS A 108 -7.34 5.01 -13.27
N VAL A 109 -7.05 4.29 -12.19
CA VAL A 109 -7.75 4.52 -10.93
C VAL A 109 -7.45 5.93 -10.42
N CYS A 110 -8.48 6.78 -10.44
CA CYS A 110 -8.45 8.06 -9.75
C CYS A 110 -8.29 7.80 -8.25
N ARG A 111 -7.28 8.42 -7.63
CA ARG A 111 -7.08 8.39 -6.17
C ARG A 111 -8.25 9.09 -5.49
N GLU A 112 -9.27 8.34 -5.09
CA GLU A 112 -10.22 8.85 -4.11
C GLU A 112 -9.51 8.99 -2.76
N GLN A 113 -9.79 10.10 -2.07
CA GLN A 113 -9.39 10.29 -0.68
C GLN A 113 -10.24 9.35 0.18
N ASN A 114 -9.78 8.11 0.33
CA ASN A 114 -10.49 7.13 1.13
C ASN A 114 -10.15 7.32 2.61
N ALA A 115 -11.18 7.52 3.44
CA ALA A 115 -11.05 7.36 4.87
C ALA A 115 -10.61 5.91 5.15
N ILE A 116 -9.57 5.75 5.99
CA ILE A 116 -9.11 4.42 6.36
C ILE A 116 -10.17 3.77 7.24
N GLN A 117 -10.62 2.57 6.87
CA GLN A 117 -11.55 1.80 7.71
C GLN A 117 -10.91 1.50 9.08
N ASP A 118 -11.72 1.56 10.16
CA ASP A 118 -11.25 1.32 11.54
C ASP A 118 -10.61 -0.05 11.75
N LYS A 119 -10.92 -1.03 10.89
CA LYS A 119 -10.33 -2.36 10.91
C LYS A 119 -9.66 -2.68 9.57
N PRO A 120 -8.35 -2.42 9.43
CA PRO A 120 -7.63 -2.78 8.21
C PRO A 120 -7.62 -4.30 8.02
N LEU A 121 -7.70 -4.72 6.76
CA LEU A 121 -7.54 -6.10 6.35
C LEU A 121 -6.05 -6.44 6.29
N ASN A 122 -5.71 -7.72 6.50
CA ASN A 122 -4.42 -8.22 6.03
C ASN A 122 -4.45 -8.42 4.50
N TYR A 123 -3.29 -8.63 3.89
CA TYR A 123 -3.20 -8.75 2.42
C TYR A 123 -4.06 -9.89 1.86
N GLU A 124 -3.99 -11.08 2.44
CA GLU A 124 -4.76 -12.24 1.99
C GLU A 124 -6.27 -12.01 2.07
N GLN A 125 -6.75 -11.42 3.16
CA GLN A 125 -8.14 -11.03 3.34
C GLN A 125 -8.55 -9.97 2.31
N ALA A 126 -7.69 -9.00 2.01
CA ALA A 126 -7.95 -7.99 1.01
C ALA A 126 -8.07 -8.61 -0.39
N VAL A 127 -7.14 -9.49 -0.77
CA VAL A 127 -7.20 -10.22 -2.05
C VAL A 127 -8.49 -11.04 -2.16
N ALA A 128 -8.80 -11.86 -1.15
CA ALA A 128 -10.01 -12.69 -1.17
C ALA A 128 -11.30 -11.86 -1.22
N THR A 129 -11.35 -10.73 -0.49
CA THR A 129 -12.51 -9.84 -0.49
C THR A 129 -12.67 -9.16 -1.85
N MET A 130 -11.59 -8.62 -2.42
CA MET A 130 -11.60 -8.00 -3.73
C MET A 130 -12.06 -8.98 -4.81
N GLU A 131 -11.49 -10.19 -4.84
CA GLU A 131 -11.84 -11.22 -5.80
C GLU A 131 -13.33 -11.56 -5.73
N GLY A 132 -13.86 -11.78 -4.52
CA GLY A 132 -15.27 -12.11 -4.31
C GLY A 132 -16.22 -11.00 -4.77
N LEU A 133 -15.88 -9.74 -4.49
CA LEU A 133 -16.67 -8.57 -4.92
C LEU A 133 -16.63 -8.39 -6.43
N ASN A 134 -15.45 -8.50 -7.04
CA ASN A 134 -15.29 -8.37 -8.49
C ASN A 134 -15.95 -9.52 -9.25
N ARG A 135 -15.93 -10.74 -8.71
CA ARG A 135 -16.69 -11.87 -9.28
C ARG A 135 -18.18 -11.57 -9.31
N GLN A 136 -18.73 -11.04 -8.22
CA GLN A 136 -20.14 -10.63 -8.17
C GLN A 136 -20.45 -9.50 -9.15
N ALA A 137 -19.52 -8.55 -9.32
CA ALA A 137 -19.66 -7.47 -10.28
C ALA A 137 -19.70 -8.00 -11.72
N ILE A 138 -18.87 -8.99 -12.06
CA ILE A 138 -18.93 -9.68 -13.37
C ILE A 138 -20.26 -10.39 -13.54
N ASP A 139 -20.65 -11.23 -12.58
CA ASP A 139 -21.84 -12.09 -12.69
C ASP A 139 -23.16 -11.31 -12.76
N ARG A 140 -23.20 -10.10 -12.18
CA ARG A 140 -24.41 -9.27 -12.08
C ARG A 140 -24.34 -7.94 -12.85
N ALA A 141 -23.32 -7.75 -13.68
CA ALA A 141 -23.05 -6.50 -14.39
C ALA A 141 -23.08 -5.28 -13.44
N GLY A 142 -22.26 -5.34 -12.39
CA GLY A 142 -22.12 -4.27 -11.40
C GLY A 142 -21.58 -2.99 -12.02
N ALA A 143 -22.02 -1.84 -11.49
CA ALA A 143 -21.57 -0.52 -11.94
C ALA A 143 -20.17 -0.13 -11.40
N TYR A 144 -19.63 -0.93 -10.48
CA TYR A 144 -18.39 -0.66 -9.77
C TYR A 144 -17.41 -1.81 -9.95
N TRP A 145 -16.13 -1.45 -9.91
CA TRP A 145 -15.03 -2.38 -9.74
C TRP A 145 -14.38 -2.15 -8.37
N TYR A 146 -13.76 -3.17 -7.80
CA TYR A 146 -13.14 -3.09 -6.48
C TYR A 146 -11.64 -3.30 -6.59
N VAL A 147 -10.88 -2.47 -5.87
CA VAL A 147 -9.40 -2.52 -5.84
C VAL A 147 -8.89 -2.54 -4.41
N ILE A 148 -7.70 -3.08 -4.22
CA ILE A 148 -7.01 -3.05 -2.94
C ILE A 148 -6.23 -1.74 -2.82
N VAL A 149 -6.53 -1.00 -1.77
CA VAL A 149 -5.76 0.18 -1.38
C VAL A 149 -4.86 -0.19 -0.20
N ALA A 150 -3.57 0.05 -0.34
CA ALA A 150 -2.57 -0.12 0.70
C ALA A 150 -2.14 1.25 1.24
N ALA A 151 -2.40 1.50 2.51
CA ALA A 151 -2.01 2.71 3.21
C ALA A 151 -0.69 2.49 3.96
N GLU A 152 0.24 3.43 3.82
CA GLU A 152 1.51 3.40 4.54
C GLU A 152 1.34 3.57 6.06
N ASN A 153 2.28 3.00 6.83
CA ASN A 153 2.21 2.91 8.29
C ASN A 153 2.37 4.24 9.04
N GLU A 154 3.21 5.15 8.57
CA GLU A 154 3.33 6.48 9.16
C GLU A 154 2.65 7.55 8.29
N PRO A 155 1.92 8.50 8.89
CA PRO A 155 1.28 9.57 8.13
C PRO A 155 2.33 10.53 7.56
N ILE A 156 2.05 11.09 6.37
CA ILE A 156 2.81 12.21 5.78
C ILE A 156 2.54 13.50 6.57
N SER A 157 1.32 13.66 7.07
CA SER A 157 0.93 14.82 7.86
C SER A 157 -0.07 14.43 8.94
N ARG A 158 0.05 15.06 10.10
CA ARG A 158 -0.86 14.86 11.24
C ARG A 158 -1.25 16.22 11.81
N LYS A 159 -2.54 16.49 11.87
CA LYS A 159 -3.09 17.70 12.48
C LYS A 159 -3.96 17.30 13.66
N VAL A 160 -3.65 17.81 14.84
CA VAL A 160 -4.45 17.62 16.05
C VAL A 160 -5.14 18.95 16.35
N THR A 161 -6.47 18.94 16.36
CA THR A 161 -7.29 20.09 16.74
C THR A 161 -8.02 19.80 18.04
N PHE A 162 -8.05 20.79 18.94
CA PHE A 162 -8.76 20.72 20.20
C PHE A 162 -9.98 21.63 20.12
N GLU A 163 -11.17 21.04 20.17
CA GLU A 163 -12.44 21.76 20.20
C GLU A 163 -12.97 21.83 21.64
N PRO A 164 -13.52 22.97 22.10
CA PRO A 164 -14.26 23.01 23.37
C PRO A 164 -15.50 22.11 23.25
N PRO A 165 -15.76 21.15 24.15
CA PRO A 165 -15.24 21.01 25.51
C PRO A 165 -14.17 19.89 25.68
N CYS A 166 -12.96 20.11 25.15
CA CYS A 166 -11.82 19.17 25.18
C CYS A 166 -11.95 17.95 24.25
N LEU A 167 -12.70 18.06 23.15
CA LEU A 167 -12.69 17.05 22.10
C LEU A 167 -11.37 17.16 21.32
N GLN A 168 -10.60 16.08 21.28
CA GLN A 168 -9.42 15.98 20.43
C GLN A 168 -9.81 15.33 19.11
N THR A 169 -9.70 16.08 18.01
CA THR A 169 -9.86 15.57 16.65
C THR A 169 -8.47 15.45 16.03
N THR A 170 -8.10 14.23 15.61
CA THR A 170 -6.83 13.99 14.92
C THR A 170 -7.12 13.67 13.46
N VAL A 171 -6.53 14.44 12.55
CA VAL A 171 -6.57 14.21 11.11
C VAL A 171 -5.20 13.74 10.67
N GLU A 172 -5.13 12.54 10.09
CA GLU A 172 -3.91 11.98 9.52
C GLU A 172 -4.03 11.86 8.02
N VAL A 173 -3.03 12.35 7.29
CA VAL A 173 -2.89 12.18 5.85
C VAL A 173 -1.82 11.12 5.62
N ARG A 174 -2.18 10.03 4.95
CA ARG A 174 -1.30 8.91 4.63
C ARG A 174 -1.15 8.76 3.13
N ARG A 175 0.01 8.25 2.69
CA ARG A 175 0.16 7.86 1.30
C ARG A 175 -0.62 6.58 1.05
N LEU A 176 -1.35 6.57 -0.06
CA LEU A 176 -2.12 5.43 -0.51
C LEU A 176 -1.51 4.89 -1.81
N HIS A 177 -1.45 3.57 -1.89
CA HIS A 177 -1.03 2.81 -3.06
C HIS A 177 -2.16 1.89 -3.49
N ILE A 178 -2.22 1.58 -4.78
CA ILE A 178 -3.15 0.57 -5.30
C ILE A 178 -2.34 -0.69 -5.47
N ALA A 179 -2.69 -1.74 -4.72
CA ALA A 179 -1.97 -3.00 -4.76
C ALA A 179 -2.49 -3.86 -5.92
N GLU A 180 -1.58 -4.24 -6.82
CA GLU A 180 -1.84 -5.30 -7.79
C GLU A 180 -1.68 -6.66 -7.09
N PRO A 181 -2.65 -7.59 -7.18
CA PRO A 181 -2.50 -8.93 -6.62
C PRO A 181 -1.31 -9.66 -7.25
N ALA A 182 -0.45 -10.26 -6.42
CA ALA A 182 0.79 -10.90 -6.88
C ALA A 182 0.60 -12.11 -7.80
N SER A 183 -0.61 -12.71 -7.81
CA SER A 183 -0.91 -13.87 -8.65
C SER A 183 -2.28 -13.73 -9.31
N GLY A 184 -2.37 -14.06 -10.59
CA GLY A 184 -3.63 -14.18 -11.33
C GLY A 184 -4.36 -12.88 -11.69
N GLY A 185 -3.79 -11.72 -11.32
CA GLY A 185 -4.26 -10.40 -11.74
C GLY A 185 -3.39 -9.82 -12.85
N GLY A 186 -4.01 -9.01 -13.70
CA GLY A 186 -3.36 -8.18 -14.71
C GLY A 186 -3.99 -6.80 -14.76
N ARG A 187 -3.77 -6.09 -15.87
CA ARG A 187 -4.31 -4.73 -16.06
C ARG A 187 -5.66 -4.70 -16.77
N GLY A 188 -6.21 -5.88 -17.10
CA GLY A 188 -7.34 -6.01 -18.01
C GLY A 188 -7.02 -5.55 -19.44
N ASN A 189 -8.03 -5.55 -20.30
CA ASN A 189 -7.94 -5.03 -21.67
C ASN A 189 -8.29 -3.53 -21.69
N CYS A 190 -7.34 -2.71 -22.19
CA CYS A 190 -7.50 -1.26 -22.35
C CYS A 190 -7.59 -0.83 -23.83
N GLU A 191 -7.77 -1.74 -24.79
CA GLU A 191 -7.75 -1.44 -26.23
C GLU A 191 -8.77 -0.38 -26.65
N HIS A 192 -9.87 -0.25 -25.91
CA HIS A 192 -10.95 0.71 -26.16
C HIS A 192 -11.00 1.85 -25.14
N CYS A 193 -10.04 1.92 -24.22
CA CYS A 193 -9.96 3.00 -23.24
C CYS A 193 -9.69 4.34 -23.95
N PRO A 194 -10.47 5.40 -23.68
CA PRO A 194 -10.15 6.76 -24.15
C PRO A 194 -8.77 7.24 -23.70
N ALA A 195 -8.27 6.70 -22.59
CA ALA A 195 -6.93 6.97 -22.05
C ALA A 195 -5.80 6.14 -22.71
N ARG A 196 -6.07 5.29 -23.71
CA ARG A 196 -5.07 4.45 -24.39
C ARG A 196 -3.89 5.23 -24.99
N SER A 197 -4.09 6.50 -25.33
CA SER A 197 -3.06 7.39 -25.92
C SER A 197 -2.38 8.32 -24.90
N VAL A 198 -2.72 8.21 -23.62
CA VAL A 198 -2.16 9.04 -22.56
C VAL A 198 -1.53 8.08 -21.57
N ASP A 199 -0.20 8.07 -21.45
CA ASP A 199 0.44 7.52 -20.25
C ASP A 199 -0.26 8.21 -19.09
N CYS A 200 -1.12 7.53 -18.31
CA CYS A 200 -1.92 8.15 -17.27
C CYS A 200 -1.01 9.02 -16.39
N PRO A 201 -0.93 10.35 -16.59
CA PRO A 201 -0.07 11.17 -15.79
C PRO A 201 -0.88 11.44 -14.54
N ALA A 202 -0.18 11.48 -13.41
CA ALA A 202 -0.70 12.04 -12.19
C ALA A 202 -1.45 13.35 -12.49
N VAL A 203 -2.77 13.34 -12.25
CA VAL A 203 -3.62 14.48 -11.89
C VAL A 203 -3.65 15.68 -12.87
N PRO A 204 -4.82 16.03 -13.46
CA PRO A 204 -5.09 17.43 -13.72
C PRO A 204 -5.31 18.13 -12.37
N GLU A 205 -4.47 19.12 -12.05
CA GLU A 205 -4.68 20.01 -10.90
C GLU A 205 -6.12 20.54 -10.95
N ALA A 206 -6.86 20.36 -9.85
CA ALA A 206 -8.18 20.94 -9.71
C ALA A 206 -8.05 22.48 -9.75
N GLY A 207 -8.68 23.09 -10.76
CA GLY A 207 -8.89 24.54 -10.84
C GLY A 207 -9.97 25.04 -9.89
#